data_AF-A0A9C9YTA8-F1
#
_entry.id   AF-A0A9C9YTA8-F1
#
_cell.length_a   1.000
_cell.length_b   1.000
_cell.length_c   1.000
_cell.angle_alpha   90.00
_cell.angle_beta   90.00
_cell.angle_gamma   90.00
#
_symmetry.space_group_name_H-M   'P 1'
#
loop_
_entity.id
_entity.type
_entity.pdbx_description
1 polymer ?
#
loop_
_entity_poly.entity_id
_entity_poly.type
_entity_poly.pdbx_seq_one_letter_code
_entity_poly.pdbx_strand_id
1 'polypeptide(L)'
;ETVADLIREWQTPSPARLAEHFRETEHERIVDQLLSWNPPRMAEEGWEALFDDALEQLRTHARQNRLDELLHQSAIRDLTPDEKAELKTLLASR
;
A
#
# COMPACT_ATOMS: atom_id res chain seq x y z
N GLU A 1 0.37 -6.94 -11.12
CA GLU A 1 0.56 -5.62 -11.75
C GLU A 1 -0.17 -4.59 -10.90
N THR A 2 0.44 -3.45 -10.57
CA THR A 2 -0.22 -2.44 -9.73
C THR A 2 -0.91 -1.38 -10.57
N VAL A 3 -1.90 -0.68 -10.00
CA VAL A 3 -2.52 0.50 -10.66
C VAL A 3 -1.48 1.56 -11.02
N ALA A 4 -0.43 1.72 -10.21
CA ALA A 4 0.66 2.66 -10.48
C ALA A 4 1.50 2.26 -11.70
N ASP A 5 1.74 0.96 -11.90
CA ASP A 5 2.45 0.45 -13.08
C ASP A 5 1.63 0.72 -14.34
N LEU A 6 0.34 0.40 -14.32
CA LEU A 6 -0.58 0.64 -15.43
C LEU A 6 -0.65 2.12 -15.81
N ILE A 7 -0.74 3.03 -14.84
CA ILE A 7 -0.77 4.48 -15.10
C ILE A 7 0.54 4.96 -15.75
N ARG A 8 1.69 4.41 -15.35
CA ARG A 8 2.99 4.78 -15.95
C ARG A 8 3.14 4.27 -17.38
N GLU A 9 2.60 3.10 -17.67
CA GLU A 9 2.66 2.49 -19.00
C GLU A 9 1.67 3.14 -19.99
N TRP A 10 0.56 3.69 -19.50
CA TRP A 10 -0.44 4.32 -20.35
C TRP A 10 -0.09 5.77 -20.65
N GLN A 11 0.18 6.06 -21.93
CA GLN A 11 0.41 7.43 -22.42
C GLN A 11 -0.72 8.42 -22.09
N THR A 12 -1.93 7.91 -21.85
CA THR A 12 -3.07 8.71 -21.38
C THR A 12 -3.88 7.84 -20.41
N PRO A 13 -3.63 7.96 -19.09
CA PRO A 13 -4.41 7.23 -18.10
C PRO A 13 -5.84 7.78 -18.07
N SER A 14 -6.82 6.89 -17.94
CA SER A 14 -8.22 7.30 -17.75
C SER A 14 -8.96 6.34 -16.82
N PRO A 15 -9.93 6.85 -16.03
CA PRO A 15 -10.79 6.02 -15.17
C PRO A 15 -11.47 4.87 -15.91
N ALA A 16 -11.97 5.13 -17.12
CA ALA A 16 -12.63 4.11 -17.95
C ALA A 16 -11.68 2.99 -18.38
N ARG A 17 -10.41 3.31 -18.63
CA ARG A 17 -9.40 2.32 -18.99
C ARG A 17 -8.99 1.46 -17.80
N LEU A 18 -8.94 2.04 -16.59
CA LEU A 18 -8.78 1.27 -15.35
C LEU A 18 -9.94 0.30 -15.16
N ALA A 19 -11.19 0.76 -15.31
CA ALA A 19 -12.38 -0.10 -15.19
C ALA A 19 -12.34 -1.27 -16.18
N GLU A 20 -12.04 -1.00 -17.45
CA GLU A 20 -11.96 -2.05 -18.48
C GLU A 20 -10.86 -3.06 -18.19
N HIS A 21 -9.68 -2.60 -17.75
CA HIS A 21 -8.56 -3.48 -17.44
C HIS A 21 -8.87 -4.47 -16.30
N PHE A 22 -9.64 -4.05 -15.30
CA PHE A 22 -9.97 -4.87 -14.13
C PHE A 22 -11.34 -5.55 -14.23
N ARG A 23 -12.06 -5.46 -15.36
CA ARG A 23 -13.36 -6.11 -15.53
C ARG A 23 -13.24 -7.63 -15.45
N GLU A 24 -14.21 -8.29 -14.81
CA GLU A 24 -14.27 -9.75 -14.59
C GLU A 24 -13.08 -10.30 -13.79
N THR A 25 -12.33 -9.43 -13.10
CA THR A 25 -11.27 -9.84 -12.16
C THR A 25 -11.77 -9.81 -10.73
N GLU A 26 -11.04 -10.46 -9.81
CA GLU A 26 -11.31 -10.36 -8.37
C GLU A 26 -11.24 -8.93 -7.81
N HIS A 27 -10.63 -8.00 -8.55
CA HIS A 27 -10.43 -6.60 -8.15
C HIS A 27 -11.49 -5.64 -8.68
N GLU A 28 -12.37 -6.06 -9.60
CA GLU A 28 -13.39 -5.21 -10.26
C GLU A 28 -14.16 -4.37 -9.25
N ARG A 29 -14.70 -5.01 -8.20
CA ARG A 29 -15.49 -4.33 -7.16
C ARG A 29 -14.72 -3.22 -6.43
N ILE A 30 -13.43 -3.43 -6.15
CA ILE A 30 -12.60 -2.45 -5.44
C ILE A 30 -12.26 -1.29 -6.36
N VAL A 31 -11.99 -1.57 -7.65
CA VAL A 31 -11.74 -0.55 -8.65
C VAL A 31 -12.98 0.31 -8.87
N ASP A 32 -14.16 -0.30 -9.01
CA ASP A 32 -15.43 0.43 -9.11
C ASP A 32 -15.67 1.34 -7.90
N GLN A 33 -15.38 0.83 -6.69
CA GLN A 33 -15.47 1.63 -5.47
C GLN A 33 -14.53 2.85 -5.53
N LEU A 34 -13.28 2.66 -5.97
CA LEU A 34 -12.32 3.76 -6.13
C LEU A 34 -12.79 4.78 -7.17
N LEU A 35 -13.37 4.33 -8.28
CA LEU A 35 -13.87 5.22 -9.34
C LEU A 35 -15.12 5.99 -8.90
N SER A 36 -15.90 5.43 -7.98
CA SER A 36 -17.05 6.12 -7.37
C SER A 36 -16.67 7.09 -6.23
N TRP A 37 -15.41 7.07 -5.80
CA TRP A 37 -14.95 7.92 -4.71
C TRP A 37 -15.01 9.39 -5.13
N ASN A 38 -15.70 10.20 -4.31
CA ASN A 38 -15.75 11.63 -4.48
C ASN A 38 -14.76 12.29 -3.50
N PRO A 39 -13.54 12.61 -3.94
CA PRO A 39 -12.53 13.13 -3.03
C PRO A 39 -12.85 14.56 -2.57
N PRO A 40 -12.23 15.00 -1.47
CA PRO A 40 -12.34 16.39 -1.03
C PRO A 40 -11.82 17.34 -2.12
N ARG A 41 -12.46 18.52 -2.23
CA ARG A 41 -11.95 19.58 -3.10
C ARG A 41 -10.71 20.19 -2.47
N MET A 42 -9.56 19.96 -3.09
CA MET A 42 -8.27 20.47 -2.64
C MET A 42 -7.55 21.14 -3.82
N ALA A 43 -6.63 22.05 -3.50
CA ALA A 43 -5.65 22.53 -4.47
C ALA A 43 -4.72 21.39 -4.88
N GLU A 44 -4.04 21.53 -6.02
CA GLU A 44 -3.17 20.49 -6.58
C GLU A 44 -2.06 20.10 -5.59
N GLU A 45 -1.51 21.07 -4.87
CA GLU A 45 -0.47 20.85 -3.84
C GLU A 45 -0.99 20.03 -2.65
N GLY A 46 -2.30 20.08 -2.37
CA GLY A 46 -2.91 19.29 -1.31
C GLY A 46 -2.99 17.80 -1.65
N TRP A 47 -2.96 17.45 -2.94
CA TRP A 47 -3.00 16.07 -3.39
C TRP A 47 -1.67 15.35 -3.22
N GLU A 48 -0.56 16.03 -3.51
CA GLU A 48 0.79 15.48 -3.31
C GLU A 48 1.04 15.21 -1.83
N ALA A 49 0.74 16.18 -0.96
CA ALA A 49 0.86 16.02 0.49
C ALA A 49 -0.03 14.86 1.02
N LEU A 50 -1.29 14.78 0.57
CA LEU A 50 -2.18 13.69 0.97
C LEU A 50 -1.65 12.31 0.53
N PHE A 51 -1.07 12.24 -0.67
CA PHE A 51 -0.49 11.00 -1.19
C PHE A 51 0.75 10.58 -0.39
N ASP A 52 1.64 11.52 -0.08
CA ASP A 52 2.83 11.26 0.72
C ASP A 52 2.48 10.81 2.14
N ASP A 53 1.51 11.47 2.79
CA ASP A 53 1.00 11.08 4.09
C ASP A 53 0.42 9.65 4.06
N ALA A 54 -0.37 9.33 3.04
CA ALA A 54 -0.94 7.99 2.87
C ALA A 54 0.15 6.92 2.65
N LEU A 55 1.20 7.25 1.89
CA LEU A 55 2.35 6.35 1.70
C LEU A 55 3.13 6.14 3.01
N GLU A 56 3.33 7.18 3.81
CA GLU A 56 4.00 7.06 5.11
C GLU A 56 3.18 6.18 6.07
N GLN A 57 1.86 6.37 6.11
CA GLN A 57 0.96 5.52 6.89
C GLN A 57 1.06 4.07 6.44
N LEU A 58 1.01 3.80 5.13
CA LEU A 58 1.12 2.45 4.59
C LEU A 58 2.46 1.79 4.97
N ARG A 59 3.57 2.53 4.88
CA ARG A 59 4.90 2.04 5.31
C ARG A 59 4.93 1.73 6.81
N THR A 60 4.31 2.57 7.62
CA THR A 60 4.23 2.37 9.07
C THR A 60 3.39 1.14 9.41
N HIS A 61 2.26 0.95 8.75
CA HIS A 61 1.47 -0.27 8.89
C HIS A 61 2.23 -1.52 8.46
N ALA A 62 2.96 -1.48 7.34
CA ALA A 62 3.78 -2.61 6.89
C ALA A 62 4.86 -2.97 7.92
N ARG A 63 5.55 -1.97 8.49
CA ARG A 63 6.53 -2.17 9.56
C ARG A 63 5.90 -2.78 10.81
N GLN A 64 4.74 -2.28 11.23
CA GLN A 64 4.02 -2.80 12.39
C GLN A 64 3.57 -4.25 12.19
N ASN A 65 2.98 -4.57 11.03
CA ASN A 65 2.56 -5.93 10.71
C ASN A 65 3.73 -6.90 10.72
N ARG A 66 4.88 -6.49 10.18
CA ARG A 66 6.11 -7.31 10.17
C ARG A 66 6.67 -7.51 11.58
N LEU A 67 6.63 -6.46 12.41
CA LEU A 67 7.02 -6.55 13.81
C LEU A 67 6.12 -7.55 14.57
N ASP A 68 4.80 -7.44 14.42
CA ASP A 68 3.83 -8.32 15.07
C ASP A 68 4.01 -9.77 14.62
N GLU A 69 4.27 -10.00 13.33
CA GLU A 69 4.59 -11.31 12.79
C GLU A 69 5.86 -11.90 13.43
N LEU A 70 6.96 -11.15 13.48
CA LEU A 70 8.22 -11.61 14.06
C LEU A 70 8.10 -11.89 15.56
N LEU A 71 7.36 -11.05 16.30
CA LEU A 71 7.07 -11.27 17.71
C LEU A 71 6.25 -12.54 17.91
N HIS A 72 5.22 -12.76 17.09
CA HIS A 72 4.44 -13.99 17.13
C HIS A 72 5.28 -15.23 16.83
N GLN A 73 6.12 -15.17 15.79
CA GLN A 73 7.03 -16.27 15.45
C GLN A 73 8.02 -16.56 16.57
N SER A 74 8.57 -15.53 17.23
CA SER A 74 9.50 -15.69 18.36
C SER A 74 8.89 -16.38 19.58
N ALA A 75 7.56 -16.31 19.74
CA ALA A 75 6.84 -16.98 20.81
C ALA A 75 6.62 -18.48 20.51
N ILE A 76 6.68 -18.88 19.23
CA ILE A 76 6.37 -20.25 18.79
C ILE A 76 7.65 -21.03 18.45
N ARG A 77 8.65 -20.35 17.89
CA ARG A 77 9.91 -20.93 17.45
C ARG A 77 11.08 -19.97 17.66
N ASP A 78 12.27 -20.53 17.63
CA ASP A 78 13.47 -19.70 17.53
C ASP A 78 13.51 -18.97 16.18
N LEU A 79 13.72 -17.65 16.25
CA LEU A 79 13.97 -16.82 15.09
C LEU A 79 15.38 -17.06 14.53
N THR A 80 15.50 -16.99 13.21
CA THR A 80 16.80 -17.04 12.51
C THR A 80 17.64 -15.80 12.86
N PRO A 81 18.97 -15.82 12.60
CA PRO A 81 19.81 -14.66 12.79
C PRO A 81 19.31 -13.41 12.02
N ASP A 82 18.82 -13.59 10.80
CA ASP A 82 18.31 -12.51 9.95
C ASP A 82 17.00 -11.93 10.51
N GLU A 83 16.07 -12.79 10.93
CA GLU A 83 14.82 -12.38 11.58
C GLU A 83 15.07 -11.63 12.89
N LYS A 84 16.09 -12.04 13.66
CA LYS A 84 16.51 -11.34 14.89
C LYS A 84 17.12 -9.98 14.59
N ALA A 85 17.90 -9.85 13.51
CA ALA A 85 18.46 -8.57 13.09
C ALA A 85 17.37 -7.61 12.59
N GLU A 86 16.43 -8.12 11.81
CA GLU A 86 15.25 -7.37 11.34
C GLU A 86 14.39 -6.89 12.52
N LEU A 87 14.06 -7.79 13.46
CA LEU A 87 13.29 -7.47 14.65
C LEU A 87 13.95 -6.36 15.50
N LYS A 88 15.27 -6.45 15.70
CA LYS A 88 16.03 -5.39 16.41
C LYS A 88 15.95 -4.06 15.69
N THR A 89 16.02 -4.06 14.36
CA THR A 89 15.96 -2.85 13.53
C THR A 89 14.56 -2.22 13.60
N LEU A 90 13.51 -3.03 13.54
CA LEU A 90 12.12 -2.57 13.69
C LEU A 90 11.84 -2.01 15.07
N LEU A 91 12.38 -2.61 16.14
CA LEU A 91 12.24 -2.10 17.51
C LEU A 91 13.01 -0.79 17.74
N ALA A 92 14.16 -0.60 17.07
CA ALA A 92 14.98 0.61 17.20
C ALA A 92 14.46 1.79 16.35
N SER A 93 13.70 1.51 15.28
CA SER A 93 13.12 2.51 14.38
C SER A 93 11.70 2.98 14.79
N ARG A 94 11.35 2.74 16.05
CA ARG A 94 10.10 3.16 16.68
C ARG A 94 10.19 4.57 17.25
#